data_AF-A0A519LQV1-F1
#
_entry.id   AF-A0A519LQV1-F1
#
_cell.length_a   1.000
_cell.length_b   1.000
_cell.length_c   1.000
_cell.angle_alpha   90.00
_cell.angle_beta   90.00
_cell.angle_gamma   90.00
#
_symmetry.space_group_name_H-M   'P 1'
#
loop_
_entity.id
_entity.type
_entity.pdbx_description
1 polymer ?
#
loop_
_entity_poly.entity_id
_entity_poly.type
_entity_poly.pdbx_seq_one_letter_code
_entity_poly.pdbx_strand_id
1 'polypeptide(L)' 'FYIGRAQYETWKHTQLIIDVIEGTGGTFSLEGPEGKAFHTRSRVFSDAELAALGIERGVVGG' A
#
# COMPACT_ATOMS: atom_id res chain seq x y z
N PHE A 1 -6.46 9.91 0.42
CA PHE A 1 -5.23 9.43 -0.24
C PHE A 1 -5.40 9.58 -1.75
N TYR A 2 -4.42 10.15 -2.45
CA TYR A 2 -4.40 10.24 -3.92
C TYR A 2 -3.14 9.55 -4.42
N ILE A 3 -3.31 8.61 -5.35
CA ILE A 3 -2.19 7.94 -6.03
C ILE A 3 -2.18 8.42 -7.49
N GLY A 4 -1.05 8.98 -7.92
CA GLY A 4 -0.89 9.41 -9.30
C GLY A 4 -0.88 8.20 -10.25
N ARG A 5 -1.34 8.37 -11.49
CA ARG A 5 -1.44 7.30 -12.50
C ARG A 5 -0.16 6.46 -12.65
N ALA A 6 1.01 7.09 -12.70
CA ALA A 6 2.29 6.37 -12.82
C ALA A 6 2.62 5.50 -11.59
N GLN A 7 2.27 5.98 -10.40
CA GLN A 7 2.43 5.23 -9.16
C GLN A 7 1.41 4.08 -9.10
N TYR A 8 0.19 4.33 -9.58
CA TYR A 8 -0.84 3.29 -9.69
C TYR A 8 -0.42 2.14 -10.59
N GLU A 9 0.11 2.40 -11.79
CA GLU A 9 0.55 1.32 -12.70
C GLU A 9 1.61 0.41 -12.07
N THR A 10 2.48 1.00 -11.23
CA THR A 10 3.52 0.25 -10.53
C THR A 10 2.95 -0.54 -9.34
N TRP A 11 1.95 0.00 -8.64
CA TRP A 11 1.47 -0.54 -7.36
C TRP A 11 0.13 -1.30 -7.45
N LYS A 12 -0.52 -1.33 -8.62
CA LYS A 12 -1.83 -1.99 -8.81
C LYS A 12 -1.84 -3.49 -8.48
N HIS A 13 -0.67 -4.13 -8.50
CA HIS A 13 -0.49 -5.54 -8.14
C HIS A 13 0.04 -5.74 -6.70
N THR A 14 0.03 -4.68 -5.89
CA THR A 14 0.50 -4.71 -4.51
C THR A 14 -0.60 -4.29 -3.54
N GLN A 15 -0.70 -5.02 -2.43
CA GLN A 15 -1.46 -4.58 -1.27
C GLN A 15 -0.63 -3.57 -0.49
N LEU A 16 -1.18 -2.37 -0.29
CA LEU A 16 -0.64 -1.39 0.65
C LEU A 16 -1.30 -1.58 2.01
N ILE A 17 -0.48 -1.73 3.05
CA ILE A 17 -0.92 -1.92 4.44
C ILE A 17 -0.43 -0.71 5.23
N ILE A 18 -1.35 -0.04 5.93
CA ILE A 18 -1.07 1.15 6.73
C ILE A 18 -1.40 0.79 8.18
N ASP A 19 -0.39 0.50 8.98
CA ASP A 19 -0.53 0.18 10.40
C ASP A 19 -0.44 1.44 11.26
N VAL A 20 -1.20 1.49 12.35
CA VAL A 20 -1.05 2.51 13.40
C VAL A 20 -0.17 1.95 14.50
N ILE A 21 0.96 2.59 14.78
CA ILE A 21 1.90 2.21 15.83
C ILE A 21 2.04 3.32 16.86
N GLU A 22 2.49 2.97 18.08
CA GLU A 22 2.85 3.95 19.09
C GLU A 22 4.25 4.51 18.78
N GLY A 23 4.38 5.83 18.69
CA GLY A 23 5.64 6.49 18.37
C GLY A 23 5.49 7.98 18.01
N THR A 24 6.55 8.75 18.27
CA THR A 24 6.65 10.16 17.90
C THR A 24 7.13 10.30 16.45
N GLY A 25 6.19 10.43 15.52
CA GLY A 25 6.35 11.11 14.23
C GLY A 25 7.44 10.64 13.26
N GLY A 26 7.03 9.90 12.21
CA GLY A 26 7.72 9.79 10.92
C GLY A 26 6.70 10.06 9.80
N THR A 27 7.06 10.87 8.82
CA THR A 27 6.21 11.66 7.91
C THR A 27 5.01 10.96 7.25
N PHE A 28 3.87 10.91 7.94
CA PHE A 28 2.51 10.98 7.38
C PHE A 28 1.48 11.26 8.51
N SER A 29 1.72 12.28 9.34
CA SER A 29 0.97 12.46 10.60
C SER A 29 -0.44 13.03 10.39
N LEU A 30 -1.40 12.47 11.13
CA LEU A 30 -2.44 13.27 11.80
C LEU A 30 -1.95 13.41 13.25
N GLU A 31 -1.88 14.64 13.77
CA GLU A 31 -1.72 14.94 15.21
C GLU A 31 -0.41 14.48 15.91
N GLY A 32 0.51 15.43 16.10
CA GLY A 32 1.65 15.30 17.02
C GLY A 32 1.35 15.09 18.52
N PRO A 33 0.15 15.37 19.08
CA PRO A 33 -0.09 15.13 20.52
C PRO A 33 -0.53 13.71 20.91
N GLU A 34 -0.99 12.85 19.99
CA GLU A 34 -1.52 11.52 20.35
C GLU A 34 -0.47 10.41 20.45
N GLY A 35 0.79 10.69 20.09
CA GLY A 35 1.88 9.71 20.16
C GLY A 35 1.70 8.50 19.23
N LYS A 36 0.96 8.67 18.13
CA LYS A 36 0.74 7.63 17.11
C LYS A 36 1.50 7.97 15.82
N ALA A 37 2.01 6.93 15.16
CA ALA A 37 2.65 7.03 13.86
C ALA A 37 2.08 5.98 12.90
N PHE A 38 2.21 6.21 11.59
CA PHE A 38 1.83 5.24 10.57
C PHE A 38 3.05 4.46 10.09
N HIS A 39 2.94 3.14 10.03
CA HIS A 39 3.91 2.26 9.41
C HIS A 39 3.33 1.71 8.10
N THR A 40 3.93 2.09 6.98
CA THR A 40 3.50 1.66 5.65
C THR A 40 4.29 0.44 5.21
N ARG A 41 3.59 -0.64 4.88
CA ARG A 41 4.16 -1.87 4.31
C ARG A 41 3.47 -2.19 2.98
N SER A 42 4.16 -2.89 2.10
CA SER A 42 3.56 -3.40 0.87
C SER A 42 3.94 -4.85 0.62
N ARG A 43 3.03 -5.60 -0.01
CA ARG A 43 3.29 -6.96 -0.51
C ARG A 43 2.60 -7.17 -1.86
N VAL A 44 3.11 -8.08 -2.67
CA VAL A 44 2.44 -8.49 -3.91
C VAL A 44 1.22 -9.35 -3.56
N PHE A 45 0.13 -9.19 -4.31
CA PHE A 45 -1.04 -10.08 -4.17
C PHE A 45 -0.70 -11.51 -4.61
N SER A 46 -1.25 -12.49 -3.92
CA SER A 46 -1.23 -13.87 -4.41
C SER A 46 -2.15 -14.04 -5.63
N ASP A 47 -1.94 -15.10 -6.42
CA ASP A 47 -2.77 -15.37 -7.59
C ASP A 47 -4.27 -15.53 -7.23
N ALA A 48 -4.57 -16.11 -6.06
CA ALA A 48 -5.93 -16.22 -5.54
C ALA A 48 -6.56 -14.87 -5.20
N GLU A 49 -5.78 -13.94 -4.62
CA GLU A 49 -6.25 -12.59 -4.29
C GLU A 49 -6.45 -11.74 -5.54
N LEU A 50 -5.55 -11.85 -6.52
CA LEU A 50 -5.72 -11.22 -7.83
C LEU A 50 -7.01 -11.69 -8.51
N ALA A 51 -7.29 -13.00 -8.48
CA ALA A 51 -8.51 -13.58 -9.02
C ALA A 51 -9.77 -13.05 -8.30
N ALA A 52 -9.75 -12.98 -6.96
CA ALA A 52 -10.86 -12.44 -6.18
C ALA A 52 -11.11 -10.94 -6.44
N LEU A 53 -10.07 -10.17 -6.78
CA LEU A 53 -10.15 -8.76 -7.13
C LEU A 53 -10.48 -8.52 -8.61
N GLY A 54 -10.56 -9.57 -9.44
CA GLY A 54 -10.77 -9.45 -10.88
C GLY A 54 -9.60 -8.79 -11.62
N ILE A 55 -8.38 -8.87 -11.07
CA ILE A 55 -7.18 -8.26 -11.63
C ILE A 55 -6.41 -9.32 -12.41
N GLU A 56 -6.28 -9.13 -13.72
CA GLU A 56 -5.43 -9.99 -14.55
C GLU A 56 -3.95 -9.70 -14.25
N ARG A 57 -3.18 -10.76 -13.97
CA ARG A 57 -1.74 -10.66 -13.78
C ARG A 57 -1.13 -10.34 -15.14
N GLY A 58 -0.61 -9.12 -15.31
CA GLY A 58 0.10 -8.76 -16.53
C GLY A 58 1.24 -9.73 -16.77
N VAL A 59 1.19 -10.48 -17.88
CA VAL A 59 2.30 -11.32 -18.31
C VAL A 59 3.45 -10.39 -18.61
N VAL A 60 4.47 -10.38 -17.74
CA VAL A 60 5.75 -9.76 -18.08
C VAL A 60 6.33 -10.65 -19.17
N GLY A 61 6.20 -10.21 -20.42
CA GLY A 61 6.80 -10.87 -21.57
C GLY A 61 8.29 -11.03 -21.36
N GLY A 62 8.78 -12.24 -21.59
CA GLY A 62 10.21 -12.52 -21.77
C GLY A 62 10.70 -12.06 -23.14
#